data_AF-A0A117SS35-F1
#
_entry.id   AF-A0A117SS35-F1
#
_cell.length_a   1.000
_cell.length_b   1.000
_cell.length_c   1.000
_cell.angle_alpha   90.00
_cell.angle_beta   90.00
_cell.angle_gamma   90.00
#
_symmetry.space_group_name_H-M   'P 1'
#
loop_
_entity.id
_entity.type
_entity.pdbx_description
1 polymer ?
#
loop_
_entity_poly.entity_id
_entity_poly.type
_entity_poly.pdbx_seq_one_letter_code
_entity_poly.pdbx_strand_id
1 'polypeptide(L)'
;MRKIVVETEFLSALLTYINSYSGRGNVVIIKIDKICGLNRRCSWYIYKYMSILERKRLVVKWKKGTWIAEKKNLNEIRSSIVVLLPRRDNKNIYTKR
;
A
#
# COMPACT_ATOMS: atom_id res chain seq x y z
N MET A 1 4.15 12.81 16.39
CA MET A 1 3.16 11.70 16.49
C MET A 1 2.12 11.69 15.37
N ARG A 2 1.40 12.80 15.04
CA ARG A 2 0.36 12.81 13.98
C ARG A 2 0.80 12.38 12.57
N LYS A 3 2.01 12.76 12.12
CA LYS A 3 2.50 12.45 10.77
C LYS A 3 2.63 10.93 10.52
N ILE A 4 3.12 10.19 11.52
CA ILE A 4 3.33 8.74 11.43
C ILE A 4 1.98 8.02 11.27
N VAL A 5 0.96 8.43 12.04
CA VAL A 5 -0.39 7.84 12.00
C VAL A 5 -1.06 8.01 10.62
N VAL A 6 -0.89 9.16 9.99
CA VAL A 6 -1.49 9.44 8.67
C VAL A 6 -0.81 8.64 7.55
N GLU A 7 0.51 8.50 7.59
CA GLU A 7 1.25 7.70 6.60
C GLU A 7 0.89 6.20 6.68
N THR A 8 0.65 5.70 7.90
CA THR A 8 0.17 4.33 8.11
C THR A 8 -1.21 4.06 7.58
N GLU A 9 -2.13 5.03 7.65
CA GLU A 9 -3.47 4.88 7.08
C GLU A 9 -3.40 4.76 5.55
N PHE A 10 -2.53 5.54 4.89
CA PHE A 10 -2.36 5.47 3.44
C PHE A 10 -1.79 4.12 2.99
N LEU A 11 -0.74 3.64 3.64
CA LEU A 11 -0.18 2.32 3.35
C LEU A 11 -1.17 1.18 3.65
N SER A 12 -1.97 1.32 4.70
CA SER A 12 -3.04 0.37 5.02
C SER A 12 -4.11 0.35 3.93
N ALA A 13 -4.50 1.50 3.39
CA ALA A 13 -5.45 1.57 2.26
C ALA A 13 -4.91 0.88 1.01
N LEU A 14 -3.62 1.07 0.69
CA LEU A 14 -2.96 0.37 -0.41
C LEU A 14 -2.94 -1.15 -0.19
N LEU A 15 -2.60 -1.61 1.02
CA LEU A 15 -2.58 -3.03 1.37
C LEU A 15 -3.98 -3.66 1.22
N THR A 16 -5.01 -2.98 1.72
CA THR A 16 -6.40 -3.40 1.58
C THR A 16 -6.80 -3.51 0.12
N TYR A 17 -6.46 -2.50 -0.70
CA TYR A 17 -6.72 -2.53 -2.15
C TYR A 17 -6.10 -3.77 -2.81
N ILE A 18 -4.82 -4.03 -2.55
CA ILE A 18 -4.09 -5.19 -3.11
C ILE A 18 -4.71 -6.52 -2.64
N ASN A 19 -5.11 -6.62 -1.37
CA ASN A 19 -5.70 -7.84 -0.82
C ASN A 19 -7.14 -8.07 -1.30
N SER A 20 -7.88 -7.01 -1.60
CA SER A 20 -9.24 -7.11 -2.13
C SER A 20 -9.29 -7.55 -3.60
N TYR A 21 -8.15 -7.55 -4.30
CA TYR A 21 -8.14 -7.85 -5.73
C TYR A 21 -8.33 -9.34 -6.00
N SER A 22 -9.50 -9.69 -6.55
CA SER A 22 -9.89 -11.06 -6.92
C SER A 22 -9.95 -11.30 -8.43
N GLY A 23 -9.40 -10.38 -9.24
CA GLY A 23 -9.52 -10.42 -10.70
C GLY A 23 -8.90 -11.65 -11.37
N ARG A 24 -9.51 -12.09 -12.48
CA ARG A 24 -8.96 -13.12 -13.39
C ARG A 24 -7.74 -12.58 -14.16
N GLY A 25 -6.74 -13.42 -14.41
CA GLY A 25 -5.48 -13.05 -15.10
C GLY A 25 -4.25 -12.97 -14.19
N ASN A 26 -3.08 -12.68 -14.77
CA ASN A 26 -1.77 -12.72 -14.08
C ASN A 26 -1.31 -11.35 -13.55
N VAL A 27 -2.10 -10.30 -13.72
CA VAL A 27 -1.74 -8.93 -13.35
C VAL A 27 -2.80 -8.25 -12.50
N VAL A 28 -2.34 -7.27 -11.71
CA VAL A 28 -3.16 -6.40 -10.87
C VAL A 28 -2.94 -4.96 -11.32
N ILE A 29 -4.03 -4.26 -11.62
CA ILE A 29 -3.99 -2.83 -11.94
C ILE A 29 -4.21 -2.03 -10.65
N ILE A 30 -3.22 -1.21 -10.30
CA ILE A 30 -3.22 -0.39 -9.09
C ILE A 30 -3.43 1.07 -9.51
N LYS A 31 -4.57 1.66 -9.10
CA LYS A 31 -4.92 3.04 -9.43
C LYS A 31 -5.01 3.88 -8.16
N ILE A 32 -4.27 5.00 -8.13
CA ILE A 32 -4.20 5.88 -6.95
C ILE A 32 -5.56 6.52 -6.65
N ASP A 33 -6.33 6.88 -7.67
CA ASP A 33 -7.67 7.46 -7.51
C ASP A 33 -8.66 6.49 -6.83
N LYS A 34 -8.53 5.19 -7.10
CA LYS A 34 -9.33 4.14 -6.44
C LYS A 34 -8.93 3.88 -4.99
N ILE A 35 -7.70 4.23 -4.61
CA ILE A 35 -7.19 4.06 -3.23
C ILE A 35 -7.45 5.32 -2.40
N CYS A 36 -7.14 6.49 -2.96
CA CYS A 36 -7.08 7.75 -2.24
C CYS A 36 -8.26 8.70 -2.51
N GLY A 37 -9.08 8.43 -3.53
CA GLY A 37 -10.11 9.36 -3.99
C GLY A 37 -9.51 10.74 -4.30
N LEU A 38 -10.08 11.78 -3.69
CA LEU A 38 -9.65 13.17 -3.84
C LEU A 38 -8.57 13.61 -2.81
N ASN A 39 -8.13 12.71 -1.91
CA ASN A 39 -7.15 13.05 -0.88
C ASN A 39 -5.75 13.23 -1.47
N ARG A 40 -5.37 14.49 -1.74
CA ARG A 40 -4.07 14.85 -2.34
C ARG A 40 -2.87 14.37 -1.53
N ARG A 41 -2.95 14.35 -0.19
CA ARG A 41 -1.85 13.88 0.67
C ARG A 41 -1.65 12.37 0.50
N CYS A 42 -2.74 11.61 0.52
CA CYS A 42 -2.72 10.18 0.21
C CYS A 42 -2.14 9.94 -1.18
N SER A 43 -2.64 10.65 -2.20
CA SER A 43 -2.20 10.45 -3.58
C SER A 43 -0.70 10.69 -3.75
N TRP A 44 -0.16 11.76 -3.16
CA TRP A 44 1.26 12.07 -3.26
C TRP A 44 2.13 11.05 -2.51
N TYR A 45 1.69 10.63 -1.33
CA TYR A 45 2.39 9.62 -0.55
C TYR A 45 2.42 8.27 -1.28
N ILE A 46 1.27 7.78 -1.75
CA ILE A 46 1.17 6.54 -2.52
C ILE A 46 1.95 6.64 -3.83
N TYR A 47 1.92 7.78 -4.51
CA TYR A 47 2.73 7.98 -5.72
C TYR A 47 4.22 7.76 -5.46
N LYS A 48 4.76 8.39 -4.40
CA LYS A 48 6.17 8.20 -4.00
C LYS A 48 6.48 6.75 -3.68
N TYR A 49 5.58 6.09 -2.94
CA TYR A 49 5.76 4.71 -2.57
C TYR A 49 5.74 3.76 -3.78
N MET A 50 4.80 3.97 -4.71
CA MET A 50 4.75 3.21 -5.97
C MET A 50 6.00 3.41 -6.82
N SER A 51 6.59 4.60 -6.85
CA SER A 51 7.88 4.83 -7.49
C SER A 51 9.05 4.09 -6.81
N ILE A 52 8.97 3.80 -5.51
CA ILE A 52 9.95 2.93 -4.84
C ILE A 52 9.77 1.49 -5.31
N LEU A 53 8.53 0.99 -5.36
CA LEU A 53 8.23 -0.37 -5.85
C LEU A 53 8.63 -0.55 -7.32
N GLU A 54 8.47 0.50 -8.13
CA GLU A 54 8.87 0.54 -9.53
C GLU A 54 10.39 0.41 -9.69
N ARG A 55 11.17 1.16 -8.88
CA ARG A 55 12.65 1.02 -8.86
C ARG A 55 13.10 -0.38 -8.42
N LYS A 56 12.30 -1.06 -7.60
CA LYS A 56 12.52 -2.46 -7.21
C LYS A 56 12.03 -3.48 -8.25
N ARG A 57 11.50 -3.03 -9.40
CA ARG A 57 10.94 -3.87 -10.47
C ARG A 57 9.74 -4.74 -10.03
N LEU A 58 9.05 -4.35 -8.95
CA LEU A 58 7.87 -5.06 -8.46
C LEU A 58 6.60 -4.65 -9.19
N VAL A 59 6.59 -3.42 -9.72
CA VAL A 59 5.50 -2.85 -10.50
C VAL A 59 6.05 -2.11 -11.70
N VAL A 60 5.22 -1.94 -12.73
CA VAL A 60 5.51 -1.14 -13.92
C VAL A 60 4.53 0.01 -14.00
N LYS A 61 5.02 1.23 -14.21
CA LYS A 61 4.15 2.39 -14.42
C LYS A 61 3.50 2.31 -15.79
N TRP A 62 2.17 2.32 -15.81
CA TRP A 62 1.40 2.31 -17.06
C TRP A 62 1.09 3.72 -17.54
N LYS A 63 0.60 4.56 -16.63
CA LYS A 63 0.33 5.98 -16.86
C LYS A 63 0.33 6.74 -15.54
N LYS A 64 0.14 8.05 -15.57
CA LYS A 64 0.07 8.87 -14.35
C LYS A 64 -0.97 8.29 -13.38
N GLY A 65 -0.53 7.96 -12.15
CA GLY A 65 -1.39 7.43 -11.11
C GLY A 65 -1.83 5.97 -11.29
N THR A 66 -1.27 5.24 -12.26
CA THR A 66 -1.61 3.83 -12.53
C THR A 66 -0.36 2.98 -12.72
N TRP A 67 -0.30 1.87 -11.98
CA TRP A 67 0.74 0.85 -12.11
C TRP A 67 0.12 -0.52 -12.35
N ILE A 68 0.94 -1.41 -12.90
CA ILE A 68 0.62 -2.81 -13.11
C ILE A 68 1.61 -3.62 -12.27
N ALA A 69 1.09 -4.58 -11.51
CA ALA A 69 1.88 -5.55 -10.75
C ALA A 69 1.59 -6.96 -11.27
N GLU A 70 2.61 -7.78 -11.50
CA GLU A 70 2.41 -9.20 -11.72
C GLU A 70 1.97 -9.89 -10.41
N LYS A 71 1.08 -10.88 -10.49
CA LYS A 71 0.60 -11.62 -9.32
C LYS A 71 1.73 -12.27 -8.51
N LYS A 72 2.77 -12.74 -9.21
CA LYS A 72 3.97 -13.32 -8.58
C LYS A 72 4.69 -12.34 -7.64
N ASN A 73 4.59 -11.03 -7.91
CA ASN A 73 5.24 -9.98 -7.12
C ASN A 73 4.41 -9.53 -5.91
N LEU A 74 3.13 -9.93 -5.81
CA LEU A 74 2.23 -9.40 -4.77
C LEU A 74 2.70 -9.72 -3.35
N ASN A 75 3.30 -10.90 -3.13
CA ASN A 75 3.82 -11.26 -1.82
C ASN A 75 4.96 -10.33 -1.38
N GLU A 76 5.88 -10.01 -2.30
CA GLU A 76 6.97 -9.08 -2.00
C GLU A 76 6.48 -7.63 -1.81
N ILE A 77 5.48 -7.21 -2.59
CA ILE A 77 4.83 -5.90 -2.41
C ILE A 77 4.17 -5.83 -1.02
N ARG A 78 3.42 -6.86 -0.61
CA ARG A 78 2.79 -6.92 0.72
C ARG A 78 3.84 -6.83 1.83
N SER A 79 4.91 -7.62 1.75
CA SER A 79 6.01 -7.57 2.71
C SER A 79 6.66 -6.19 2.78
N SER A 80 6.88 -5.54 1.63
CA SER A 80 7.42 -4.19 1.56
C SER A 80 6.51 -3.13 2.21
N ILE A 81 5.18 -3.34 2.20
CA ILE A 81 4.23 -2.45 2.87
C ILE A 81 4.24 -2.71 4.38
N VAL A 82 4.16 -3.98 4.79
CA VAL A 82 4.06 -4.37 6.20
C VAL A 82 5.29 -3.92 7.00
N VAL A 83 6.49 -3.94 6.41
CA VAL A 83 7.72 -3.45 7.08
C VAL A 83 7.65 -1.96 7.44
N LEU A 84 6.87 -1.17 6.70
CA LEU A 84 6.69 0.26 6.95
C LEU A 84 5.50 0.56 7.87
N LEU A 85 4.63 -0.41 8.10
CA LEU A 85 3.57 -0.29 9.08
C LEU A 85 4.16 -0.55 10.47
N PRO A 86 3.83 0.25 11.49
CA PRO A 86 4.21 -0.02 12.86
C PRO A 86 3.65 -1.39 13.20
N ARG A 87 4.53 -2.26 13.71
CA ARG A 87 4.08 -3.52 14.27
C ARG A 87 3.07 -3.17 15.37
N ARG A 88 1.90 -3.80 15.32
CA ARG A 88 0.99 -3.82 16.48
C ARG A 88 1.62 -4.69 17.57
N ASP A 89 2.77 -4.28 18.09
CA ASP A 89 3.36 -4.92 19.25
C ASP A 89 2.71 -4.27 20.49
N ASN A 90 1.98 -5.11 21.23
CA ASN A 90 1.39 -4.89 22.56
C ASN A 90 0.31 -3.80 22.71
N LYS A 91 -0.96 -4.20 22.48
CA LYS A 91 -2.01 -3.74 23.40
C LYS A 91 -1.75 -4.41 24.75
N ASN A 92 -1.24 -3.62 25.70
CA ASN A 92 -1.25 -3.86 27.14
C ASN A 92 -2.10 -5.06 27.60
N ILE A 93 -1.45 -6.18 27.93
CA ILE A 93 -1.94 -7.12 28.94
C ILE A 93 -1.57 -6.54 30.32
N TYR A 94 -1.98 -5.30 30.57
CA TYR A 94 -1.93 -4.65 31.87
C TYR A 94 -3.04 -3.62 31.91
N THR A 95 -4.28 -4.07 32.06
CA THR A 95 -5.26 -3.44 32.97
C THR A 95 -6.57 -4.22 33.04
N LYS A 96 -7.02 -4.43 34.29
CA LYS A 96 -8.28 -5.00 34.79
C LYS A 96 -8.32 -6.54 34.76
N ARG A 97 -8.36 -7.22 35.90
CA ARG A 97 -8.92 -6.87 37.22
C ARG A 97 -8.28 -7.73 38.30
#